data_AF-A0A9W9YR27-F1
#
_entry.id   AF-A0A9W9YR27-F1
#
_cell.length_a   1.000
_cell.length_b   1.000
_cell.length_c   1.000
_cell.angle_alpha   90.00
_cell.angle_beta   90.00
_cell.angle_gamma   90.00
#
_symmetry.space_group_name_H-M   'P 1'
#
loop_
_entity.id
_entity.type
_entity.pdbx_description
1 polymer ?
#
loop_
_entity_poly.entity_id
_entity_poly.type
_entity_poly.pdbx_seq_one_letter_code
_entity_poly.pdbx_strand_id
1 'polypeptide(L)'
;MTSVLWIAVCMFFSLNVTLISAFDSSKCKLDLGLVVDTTKSIKWKNVPYMRRALKQLVAGFDVSEDGTHVSLETFNKHSKLHNTFSVESFHSVKAMKGLIHESIGKLVNLTRLDKALFLADQEMFTEENGDRAGVMNVMVLFTDGKSHPNLTEDFMPAIDSLRQKGVRIVVVAIGRFAAEERYREVLYKIAGKNIVLCG
;
A
#
# COMPACT_ATOMS: atom_id res chain seq x y z
N MET A 1 -28.88 12.56 -15.60
CA MET A 1 -28.13 13.52 -14.75
C MET A 1 -27.33 12.80 -13.65
N THR A 2 -26.52 11.79 -13.98
CA THR A 2 -25.85 10.91 -12.99
C THR A 2 -24.33 10.96 -13.02
N SER A 3 -23.75 11.97 -13.68
CA SER A 3 -22.32 12.04 -13.96
C SER A 3 -21.51 12.86 -12.95
N VAL A 4 -22.16 13.53 -12.00
CA VAL A 4 -21.51 14.54 -11.13
C VAL A 4 -21.26 14.03 -9.70
N LEU A 5 -21.96 12.97 -9.26
CA LEU A 5 -21.83 12.46 -7.89
C LEU A 5 -20.60 11.53 -7.67
N TRP A 6 -20.03 10.97 -8.74
CA TRP A 6 -18.88 10.05 -8.66
C TRP A 6 -17.53 10.76 -8.57
N ILE A 7 -17.45 12.01 -9.02
CA ILE A 7 -16.23 12.82 -8.95
C ILE A 7 -15.92 13.19 -7.48
N ALA A 8 -16.96 13.33 -6.64
CA ALA A 8 -16.81 13.71 -5.24
C ALA A 8 -16.08 12.66 -4.39
N VAL A 9 -16.24 11.35 -4.67
CA VAL A 9 -15.62 10.30 -3.84
C VAL A 9 -14.13 10.10 -4.14
N CYS A 10 -13.69 10.36 -5.37
CA CYS A 10 -12.25 10.48 -5.68
C CYS A 10 -11.65 11.81 -5.19
N MET A 11 -12.43 12.88 -5.05
CA MET A 11 -11.97 14.12 -4.40
C MET A 11 -11.81 13.97 -2.87
N PHE A 12 -12.45 12.98 -2.24
CA PHE A 12 -12.11 12.59 -0.87
C PHE A 12 -10.74 11.93 -0.74
N PHE A 13 -10.12 11.48 -1.85
CA PHE A 13 -8.71 11.10 -1.87
C PHE A 13 -7.82 12.34 -1.67
N SER A 14 -8.14 13.50 -2.26
CA SER A 14 -7.35 14.72 -2.00
C SER A 14 -7.49 15.23 -0.56
N LEU A 15 -8.68 15.12 0.05
CA LEU A 15 -8.88 15.55 1.44
C LEU A 15 -8.28 14.58 2.48
N ASN A 16 -8.32 13.27 2.25
CA ASN A 16 -7.71 12.29 3.19
C ASN A 16 -6.21 12.07 2.93
N VAL A 17 -5.72 12.29 1.71
CA VAL A 17 -4.28 12.50 1.49
C VAL A 17 -3.82 13.76 2.22
N THR A 18 -4.69 14.77 2.43
CA THR A 18 -4.36 15.91 3.31
C THR A 18 -4.19 15.48 4.78
N LEU A 19 -4.87 14.43 5.23
CA LEU A 19 -4.67 13.83 6.57
C LEU A 19 -3.41 12.96 6.65
N ILE A 20 -3.02 12.31 5.56
CA ILE A 20 -1.70 11.64 5.47
C ILE A 20 -0.58 12.68 5.36
N SER A 21 -0.81 13.80 4.67
CA SER A 21 0.09 14.96 4.60
C SER A 21 -0.05 15.91 5.80
N ALA A 22 -0.90 15.59 6.79
CA ALA A 22 -0.89 16.24 8.09
C ALA A 22 0.21 15.67 8.99
N PHE A 23 0.87 14.57 8.58
CA PHE A 23 2.30 14.46 8.84
C PHE A 23 2.96 15.55 8.03
N ASP A 24 3.45 16.58 8.71
CA ASP A 24 4.24 17.68 8.16
C ASP A 24 5.35 17.13 7.23
N SER A 25 5.00 16.96 5.95
CA SER A 25 5.82 16.26 4.95
C SER A 25 6.95 17.14 4.43
N SER A 26 7.12 18.33 5.02
CA SER A 26 8.15 19.27 4.61
C SER A 26 9.52 19.01 5.27
N LYS A 27 9.62 18.12 6.28
CA LYS A 27 10.90 17.83 6.98
C LYS A 27 11.10 16.41 7.55
N CYS A 28 10.14 15.49 7.43
CA CYS A 28 10.26 14.16 8.04
C CYS A 28 10.80 13.11 7.06
N LYS A 29 11.95 12.51 7.39
CA LYS A 29 12.44 11.27 6.76
C LYS A 29 11.44 10.13 7.04
N LEU A 30 11.16 9.31 6.04
CA LEU A 30 10.17 8.23 6.10
C LEU A 30 10.61 7.06 5.24
N ASP A 31 10.38 5.83 5.69
CA ASP A 31 10.44 4.64 4.83
C ASP A 31 9.00 4.17 4.55
N LEU A 32 8.59 4.35 3.29
CA LEU A 32 7.22 4.16 2.79
C LEU A 32 7.11 2.86 1.99
N GLY A 33 6.56 1.82 2.59
CA GLY A 33 6.24 0.57 1.93
C GLY A 33 4.88 0.61 1.24
N LEU A 34 4.83 0.36 -0.07
CA LEU A 34 3.60 0.26 -0.85
C LEU A 34 3.32 -1.21 -1.18
N VAL A 35 2.28 -1.78 -0.59
CA VAL A 35 1.88 -3.18 -0.85
C VAL A 35 0.59 -3.18 -1.65
N VAL A 36 0.63 -3.69 -2.88
CA VAL A 36 -0.46 -3.50 -3.86
C VAL A 36 -1.06 -4.82 -4.34
N ASP A 37 -2.36 -4.95 -4.12
CA ASP A 37 -3.14 -6.07 -4.61
C ASP A 37 -3.29 -5.99 -6.14
N THR A 38 -2.79 -7.03 -6.82
CA THR A 38 -2.86 -7.17 -8.28
C THR A 38 -3.76 -8.35 -8.66
N THR A 39 -4.82 -8.59 -7.89
CA THR A 39 -5.75 -9.67 -8.15
C THR A 39 -6.95 -9.26 -8.99
N LYS A 40 -7.62 -10.24 -9.61
CA LYS A 40 -8.79 -9.96 -10.45
C LYS A 40 -9.98 -9.39 -9.65
N SER A 41 -10.02 -9.55 -8.32
CA SER A 41 -11.12 -9.02 -7.49
C SER A 41 -11.12 -7.48 -7.42
N ILE A 42 -9.94 -6.86 -7.57
CA ILE A 42 -9.79 -5.40 -7.74
C ILE A 42 -10.57 -4.88 -8.95
N LYS A 43 -10.72 -5.69 -10.02
CA LYS A 43 -11.33 -5.35 -11.32
C LYS A 43 -10.49 -4.34 -12.11
N TRP A 44 -10.33 -4.61 -13.41
CA TRP A 44 -9.57 -3.76 -14.34
C TRP A 44 -10.00 -2.29 -14.36
N LYS A 45 -11.30 -2.01 -14.18
CA LYS A 45 -11.83 -0.64 -14.12
C LYS A 45 -11.24 0.22 -12.98
N ASN A 46 -10.76 -0.42 -11.91
CA ASN A 46 -10.20 0.27 -10.74
C ASN A 46 -8.68 0.53 -10.88
N VAL A 47 -7.99 -0.16 -11.81
CA VAL A 47 -6.53 -0.07 -11.99
C VAL A 47 -6.07 1.36 -12.32
N PRO A 48 -6.72 2.13 -13.21
CA PRO A 48 -6.32 3.51 -13.46
C PRO A 48 -6.40 4.41 -12.22
N TYR A 49 -7.43 4.22 -11.38
CA TYR A 49 -7.62 4.98 -10.15
C TYR A 49 -6.58 4.60 -9.09
N MET A 50 -6.33 3.31 -8.90
CA MET A 50 -5.30 2.81 -7.99
C MET A 50 -3.90 3.31 -8.38
N ARG A 51 -3.53 3.24 -9.67
CA ARG A 51 -2.26 3.80 -10.17
C ARG A 51 -2.18 5.30 -9.93
N ARG A 52 -3.26 6.05 -10.17
CA ARG A 52 -3.30 7.50 -9.92
C ARG A 52 -3.10 7.80 -8.44
N ALA A 53 -3.82 7.10 -7.57
CA ALA A 53 -3.73 7.23 -6.11
C ALA A 53 -2.30 6.99 -5.59
N LEU A 54 -1.67 5.88 -5.99
CA LEU A 54 -0.28 5.57 -5.64
C LEU A 54 0.70 6.65 -6.12
N LYS A 55 0.56 7.10 -7.38
CA LYS A 55 1.42 8.14 -7.95
C LYS A 55 1.23 9.50 -7.27
N GLN A 56 0.04 9.81 -6.80
CA GLN A 56 -0.26 11.04 -6.04
C GLN A 56 0.30 10.94 -4.63
N LEU A 57 0.16 9.79 -3.97
CA LEU A 57 0.74 9.53 -2.65
C LEU A 57 2.26 9.75 -2.69
N VAL A 58 2.97 9.08 -3.60
CA VAL A 58 4.42 9.24 -3.78
C VAL A 58 4.80 10.70 -4.07
N ALA A 59 3.99 11.43 -4.84
CA ALA A 59 4.26 12.83 -5.17
C ALA A 59 4.02 13.80 -4.01
N GLY A 60 3.35 13.37 -2.93
CA GLY A 60 3.11 14.17 -1.74
C GLY A 60 4.25 14.14 -0.71
N PHE A 61 5.26 13.29 -0.93
CA PHE A 61 6.45 13.16 -0.09
C PHE A 61 7.70 13.70 -0.81
N ASP A 62 8.69 14.11 -0.03
CA ASP A 62 10.04 14.41 -0.51
C ASP A 62 10.81 13.11 -0.77
N VAL A 63 10.60 12.48 -1.92
CA VAL A 63 11.32 11.25 -2.30
C VAL A 63 12.69 11.61 -2.87
N SER A 64 13.72 11.38 -2.05
CA SER A 64 15.12 11.75 -2.29
C SER A 64 16.04 10.91 -1.38
N GLU A 65 17.35 10.96 -1.62
CA GLU A 65 18.37 10.23 -0.85
C GLU A 65 18.30 10.55 0.65
N ASP A 66 18.14 11.83 1.00
CA ASP A 66 18.02 12.28 2.38
C ASP A 66 16.58 12.31 2.91
N GLY A 67 15.59 12.11 2.04
CA GLY A 67 14.17 12.25 2.36
C GLY A 67 13.48 10.91 2.60
N THR A 68 12.34 10.75 1.92
CA THR A 68 11.50 9.55 1.94
C THR A 68 12.05 8.50 0.99
N HIS A 69 12.26 7.27 1.48
CA HIS A 69 12.56 6.12 0.64
C HIS A 69 11.28 5.32 0.42
N VAL A 70 11.06 4.83 -0.79
CA VAL A 70 9.81 4.14 -1.14
C VAL A 70 10.12 2.75 -1.69
N SER A 71 9.49 1.72 -1.14
CA SER A 71 9.53 0.35 -1.66
C SER A 71 8.17 -0.04 -2.22
N LEU A 72 8.16 -0.77 -3.34
CA LEU A 72 6.94 -1.29 -3.97
C LEU A 72 6.92 -2.81 -3.98
N GLU A 73 5.85 -3.36 -3.41
CA GLU A 73 5.48 -4.76 -3.50
C GLU A 73 4.13 -4.90 -4.23
N THR A 74 4.01 -5.92 -5.07
CA THR A 74 2.71 -6.35 -5.59
C THR A 74 2.43 -7.78 -5.22
N PHE A 75 1.18 -8.10 -4.90
CA PHE A 75 0.79 -9.47 -4.57
C PHE A 75 -0.45 -9.95 -5.32
N ASN A 76 -0.46 -11.26 -5.56
CA ASN A 76 -1.59 -12.06 -6.03
C ASN A 76 -1.43 -13.48 -5.45
N LYS A 77 -1.29 -14.53 -6.27
CA LYS A 77 -0.93 -15.90 -5.81
C LYS A 77 0.49 -15.94 -5.25
N HIS A 78 1.33 -15.03 -5.72
CA HIS A 78 2.70 -14.80 -5.28
C HIS A 78 2.85 -13.33 -4.89
N SER A 79 3.75 -13.04 -3.95
CA SER A 79 4.19 -11.68 -3.71
C SER A 79 5.53 -11.42 -4.42
N LYS A 80 5.75 -10.17 -4.84
CA LYS A 80 6.97 -9.72 -5.51
C LYS A 80 7.32 -8.31 -5.02
N LEU A 81 8.51 -8.21 -4.44
CA LEU A 81 9.18 -6.94 -4.17
C LEU A 81 9.83 -6.43 -5.48
N HIS A 82 9.49 -5.23 -5.91
CA HIS A 82 10.02 -4.64 -7.14
C HIS A 82 11.26 -3.80 -6.89
N ASN A 83 11.39 -3.25 -5.68
CA ASN A 83 12.57 -2.54 -5.22
C ASN A 83 12.62 -2.54 -3.68
N THR A 84 13.81 -2.36 -3.12
CA THR A 84 14.05 -2.16 -1.68
C THR A 84 14.22 -0.66 -1.38
N PHE A 85 14.29 -0.27 -0.11
CA PHE A 85 14.56 1.11 0.30
C PHE A 85 15.99 1.55 -0.07
N SER A 86 16.93 0.62 -0.15
CA SER A 86 18.34 0.88 -0.49
C SER A 86 18.62 1.16 -1.97
N VAL A 87 17.66 0.94 -2.89
CA VAL A 87 17.89 1.18 -4.32
C VAL A 87 17.83 2.67 -4.66
N GLU A 88 19.00 3.30 -4.76
CA GLU A 88 19.18 4.75 -5.01
C GLU A 88 18.42 5.28 -6.24
N SER A 89 18.31 4.49 -7.31
CA SER A 89 17.59 4.91 -8.53
C SER A 89 16.09 5.15 -8.29
N PHE A 90 15.54 4.61 -7.20
CA PHE A 90 14.15 4.81 -6.77
C PHE A 90 13.98 5.89 -5.71
N HIS A 91 15.05 6.57 -5.29
CA HIS A 91 14.99 7.83 -4.52
C HIS A 91 14.59 9.01 -5.40
N SER A 92 13.58 8.79 -6.26
CA SER A 92 13.05 9.76 -7.21
C SER A 92 11.56 9.53 -7.42
N VAL A 93 10.77 10.58 -7.22
CA VAL A 93 9.33 10.57 -7.55
C VAL A 93 9.08 10.12 -8.98
N LYS A 94 9.93 10.50 -9.94
CA LYS A 94 9.79 10.12 -11.36
C LYS A 94 10.00 8.62 -11.55
N ALA A 95 11.06 8.06 -10.98
CA ALA A 95 11.38 6.64 -11.07
C ALA A 95 10.28 5.77 -10.43
N MET A 96 9.83 6.14 -9.23
CA MET A 96 8.73 5.44 -8.54
C MET A 96 7.42 5.48 -9.33
N LYS A 97 7.08 6.63 -9.95
CA LYS A 97 5.90 6.71 -10.84
C LYS A 97 6.02 5.81 -12.07
N GLY A 98 7.22 5.59 -12.59
CA GLY A 98 7.52 4.62 -13.64
C GLY A 98 7.29 3.19 -13.17
N LEU A 99 7.92 2.82 -12.05
CA LEU A 99 7.80 1.49 -11.45
C LEU A 99 6.34 1.11 -11.16
N ILE A 100 5.56 2.01 -10.54
CA ILE A 100 4.12 1.83 -10.30
C ILE A 100 3.35 1.57 -11.60
N HIS A 101 3.72 2.25 -12.68
CA HIS A 101 3.04 2.07 -13.97
C HIS A 101 3.31 0.69 -14.57
N GLU A 102 4.55 0.22 -14.50
CA GLU A 102 5.00 -1.03 -15.10
C GLU A 102 4.55 -2.24 -14.27
N SER A 103 4.68 -2.17 -12.94
CA SER A 103 4.39 -3.29 -12.03
C SER A 103 2.90 -3.65 -11.92
N ILE A 104 2.00 -2.69 -12.14
CA ILE A 104 0.54 -2.87 -11.95
C ILE A 104 -0.16 -3.07 -13.30
N GLY A 105 0.35 -3.98 -14.14
CA GLY A 105 -0.12 -4.16 -15.53
C GLY A 105 -0.98 -5.39 -15.78
N LYS A 106 -1.14 -6.28 -14.78
CA LYS A 106 -1.80 -7.58 -14.93
C LYS A 106 -2.56 -7.93 -13.66
N LEU A 107 -3.79 -8.45 -13.81
CA LEU A 107 -4.58 -8.95 -12.69
C LEU A 107 -4.65 -10.49 -12.69
N VAL A 108 -4.27 -11.11 -11.58
CA VAL A 108 -4.08 -12.57 -11.47
C VAL A 108 -4.80 -13.14 -10.24
N ASN A 109 -5.41 -14.33 -10.37
CA ASN A 109 -5.94 -15.05 -9.20
C ASN A 109 -4.80 -15.84 -8.52
N LEU A 110 -4.79 -16.08 -7.21
CA LEU A 110 -5.78 -15.77 -6.16
C LEU A 110 -5.17 -14.78 -5.17
N THR A 111 -5.97 -14.12 -4.34
CA THR A 111 -5.47 -13.21 -3.30
C THR A 111 -4.80 -13.97 -2.16
N ARG A 112 -3.47 -13.84 -2.01
CA ARG A 112 -2.65 -14.37 -0.89
C ARG A 112 -2.04 -13.23 -0.08
N LEU A 113 -2.86 -12.70 0.83
CA LEU A 113 -2.50 -11.58 1.69
C LEU A 113 -1.43 -11.93 2.74
N ASP A 114 -1.44 -13.17 3.19
CA ASP A 114 -0.42 -13.75 4.04
C ASP A 114 0.98 -13.62 3.43
N LYS A 115 1.14 -14.04 2.17
CA LYS A 115 2.44 -13.92 1.48
C LYS A 115 2.91 -12.48 1.35
N ALA A 116 1.96 -11.55 1.20
CA ALA A 116 2.31 -10.14 1.09
C ALA A 116 2.82 -9.59 2.42
N LEU A 117 2.11 -9.90 3.51
CA LEU A 117 2.50 -9.47 4.85
C LEU A 117 3.81 -10.10 5.31
N PHE A 118 4.06 -11.37 4.99
CA PHE A 118 5.35 -12.02 5.27
C PHE A 118 6.49 -11.42 4.45
N LEU A 119 6.30 -11.15 3.15
CA LEU A 119 7.35 -10.52 2.34
C LEU A 119 7.65 -9.10 2.84
N ALA A 120 6.63 -8.34 3.20
CA ALA A 120 6.80 -7.01 3.78
C ALA A 120 7.60 -7.06 5.09
N ASP A 121 7.29 -8.01 5.97
CA ASP A 121 8.00 -8.20 7.23
C ASP A 121 9.45 -8.69 7.04
N GLN A 122 9.65 -9.72 6.22
CA GLN A 122 10.91 -10.45 6.14
C GLN A 122 11.89 -9.86 5.12
N GLU A 123 11.39 -9.09 4.15
CA GLU A 123 12.23 -8.49 3.12
C GLU A 123 12.07 -6.97 3.05
N MET A 124 10.85 -6.42 2.97
CA MET A 124 10.70 -4.97 2.75
C MET A 124 11.24 -4.14 3.93
N PHE A 125 10.78 -4.41 5.16
CA PHE A 125 11.16 -3.67 6.37
C PHE A 125 12.28 -4.41 7.12
N THR A 126 13.47 -4.43 6.49
CA THR A 126 14.70 -4.94 7.08
C THR A 126 15.86 -3.98 6.84
N GLU A 127 16.79 -3.90 7.79
CA GLU A 127 17.99 -3.05 7.67
C GLU A 127 18.82 -3.43 6.42
N GLU A 128 18.90 -4.73 6.09
CA GLU A 128 19.57 -5.24 4.90
C GLU A 128 19.00 -4.65 3.60
N ASN A 129 17.69 -4.43 3.56
CA ASN A 129 16.99 -3.84 2.42
C ASN A 129 16.77 -2.33 2.55
N GLY A 130 17.52 -1.69 3.46
CA GLY A 130 17.61 -0.24 3.56
C GLY A 130 16.59 0.42 4.48
N ASP A 131 15.88 -0.35 5.31
CA ASP A 131 15.07 0.20 6.39
C ASP A 131 15.97 0.95 7.40
N ARG A 132 15.71 2.23 7.65
CA ARG A 132 16.63 3.10 8.38
C ARG A 132 16.28 3.16 9.86
N ALA A 133 17.22 2.76 10.71
CA ALA A 133 17.06 2.86 12.15
C ALA A 133 16.72 4.30 12.60
N GLY A 134 15.65 4.44 13.39
CA GLY A 134 15.19 5.74 13.91
C GLY A 134 14.39 6.59 12.90
N VAL A 135 14.22 6.12 11.66
CA VAL A 135 13.30 6.71 10.68
C VAL A 135 11.91 6.09 10.88
N MET A 136 10.86 6.87 10.58
CA MET A 136 9.50 6.38 10.72
C MET A 136 9.14 5.44 9.57
N ASN A 137 8.52 4.31 9.89
CA ASN A 137 8.08 3.32 8.90
C ASN A 137 6.56 3.35 8.73
N VAL A 138 6.12 3.44 7.48
CA VAL A 138 4.69 3.38 7.12
C VAL A 138 4.50 2.38 5.99
N MET A 139 3.62 1.40 6.21
CA MET A 139 3.16 0.49 5.16
C MET A 139 1.75 0.87 4.72
N VAL A 140 1.56 1.13 3.44
CA VAL A 140 0.24 1.38 2.84
C VAL A 140 -0.17 0.19 1.98
N LEU A 141 -1.17 -0.55 2.45
CA LEU A 141 -1.73 -1.71 1.77
C LEU A 141 -2.94 -1.30 0.93
N PHE A 142 -2.83 -1.43 -0.39
CA PHE A 142 -3.93 -1.24 -1.35
C PHE A 142 -4.55 -2.59 -1.69
N THR A 143 -5.78 -2.85 -1.23
CA THR A 143 -6.47 -4.13 -1.47
C THR A 143 -7.99 -3.96 -1.40
N ASP A 144 -8.77 -4.92 -1.89
CA ASP A 144 -10.23 -4.98 -1.67
C ASP A 144 -10.62 -5.82 -0.44
N GLY A 145 -9.62 -6.33 0.30
CA GLY A 145 -9.80 -7.12 1.52
C GLY A 145 -10.20 -8.56 1.26
N LYS A 146 -10.27 -9.00 0.00
CA LYS A 146 -10.64 -10.36 -0.33
C LYS A 146 -9.57 -11.35 0.15
N SER A 147 -9.94 -12.20 1.10
CA SER A 147 -9.12 -13.33 1.52
C SER A 147 -9.78 -14.65 1.11
N HIS A 148 -8.97 -15.71 0.99
CA HIS A 148 -9.43 -17.08 0.75
C HIS A 148 -9.02 -17.91 1.98
N PRO A 149 -9.84 -17.96 3.05
CA PRO A 149 -9.44 -18.54 4.35
C PRO A 149 -8.83 -19.94 4.27
N ASN A 150 -9.30 -20.79 3.37
CA ASN A 150 -8.78 -22.16 3.19
C ASN A 150 -7.40 -22.21 2.51
N LEU A 151 -6.91 -21.10 1.97
CA LEU A 151 -5.65 -20.99 1.21
C LEU A 151 -4.70 -19.94 1.79
N THR A 152 -5.17 -19.13 2.73
CA THR A 152 -4.43 -18.06 3.40
C THR A 152 -3.97 -18.58 4.75
N GLU A 153 -2.65 -18.58 4.96
CA GLU A 153 -2.04 -18.94 6.24
C GLU A 153 -2.29 -17.83 7.28
N ASP A 154 -2.07 -18.15 8.56
CA ASP A 154 -2.17 -17.14 9.61
C ASP A 154 -1.06 -16.10 9.45
N PHE A 155 -1.47 -14.86 9.19
CA PHE A 155 -0.58 -13.73 8.92
C PHE A 155 -0.45 -12.80 10.13
N MET A 156 -1.11 -13.12 11.26
CA MET A 156 -1.00 -12.34 12.49
C MET A 156 0.46 -12.23 13.00
N PRO A 157 1.30 -13.28 12.94
CA PRO A 157 2.71 -13.16 13.33
C PRO A 157 3.48 -12.09 12.54
N ALA A 158 3.24 -11.99 11.23
CA ALA A 158 3.87 -10.96 10.38
C ALA A 158 3.39 -9.55 10.76
N ILE A 159 2.09 -9.38 11.02
CA ILE A 159 1.54 -8.10 11.47
C ILE A 159 2.15 -7.67 12.81
N ASP A 160 2.25 -8.60 13.76
CA ASP A 160 2.78 -8.29 15.09
C ASP A 160 4.28 -7.98 15.03
N SER A 161 5.04 -8.69 14.19
CA SER A 161 6.45 -8.38 13.90
C SER A 161 6.60 -6.98 13.28
N LEU A 162 5.82 -6.64 12.24
CA LEU A 162 5.82 -5.31 11.63
C LEU A 162 5.52 -4.21 12.67
N ARG A 163 4.54 -4.43 13.54
CA ARG A 163 4.20 -3.48 14.62
C ARG A 163 5.33 -3.35 15.63
N GLN A 164 5.99 -4.44 16.01
CA GLN A 164 7.16 -4.43 16.91
C GLN A 164 8.35 -3.69 16.30
N LYS A 165 8.53 -3.78 14.97
CA LYS A 165 9.49 -2.97 14.20
C LYS A 165 9.08 -1.49 14.05
N GLY A 166 7.95 -1.08 14.63
CA GLY A 166 7.46 0.31 14.57
C GLY A 166 6.77 0.67 13.25
N VAL A 167 6.46 -0.30 12.39
CA VAL A 167 5.77 -0.06 11.12
C VAL A 167 4.31 0.29 11.38
N ARG A 168 3.90 1.50 10.94
CA ARG A 168 2.51 1.92 10.96
C ARG A 168 1.79 1.40 9.72
N ILE A 169 0.80 0.55 9.92
CA ILE A 169 0.05 -0.06 8.82
C ILE A 169 -1.22 0.75 8.54
N VAL A 170 -1.38 1.17 7.28
CA VAL A 170 -2.56 1.84 6.73
C VAL A 170 -3.12 0.98 5.62
N VAL A 171 -4.44 0.79 5.60
CA VAL A 171 -5.12 0.09 4.50
C VAL A 171 -5.91 1.10 3.68
N VAL A 172 -5.70 1.08 2.36
CA VAL A 172 -6.56 1.73 1.37
C VAL A 172 -7.41 0.65 0.71
N ALA A 173 -8.68 0.61 1.10
CA ALA A 173 -9.61 -0.42 0.69
C ALA A 173 -10.32 -0.03 -0.62
N ILE A 174 -10.16 -0.83 -1.69
CA ILE A 174 -10.59 -0.49 -3.05
C ILE A 174 -11.89 -1.19 -3.44
N GLY A 175 -12.86 -0.39 -3.89
CA GLY A 175 -14.10 -0.85 -4.50
C GLY A 175 -15.11 -1.42 -3.50
N ARG A 176 -16.26 -1.87 -4.02
CA ARG A 176 -17.42 -2.26 -3.22
C ARG A 176 -17.19 -3.37 -2.20
N PHE A 177 -16.20 -4.24 -2.41
CA PHE A 177 -15.93 -5.37 -1.52
C PHE A 177 -15.36 -4.90 -0.17
N ALA A 178 -14.67 -3.75 -0.14
CA ALA A 178 -14.22 -3.12 1.09
C ALA A 178 -15.36 -2.77 2.07
N ALA A 179 -16.58 -2.60 1.56
CA ALA A 179 -17.77 -2.31 2.36
C ALA A 179 -18.48 -3.58 2.88
N GLU A 180 -18.13 -4.78 2.39
CA GLU A 180 -18.69 -6.03 2.89
C GLU A 180 -18.06 -6.39 4.25
N GLU A 181 -18.90 -6.71 5.24
CA GLU A 181 -18.50 -6.94 6.63
C GLU A 181 -17.36 -7.96 6.78
N ARG A 182 -17.48 -9.12 6.11
CA ARG A 182 -16.46 -10.19 6.14
C ARG A 182 -15.07 -9.74 5.69
N TYR A 183 -14.98 -8.81 4.74
CA TYR A 183 -13.70 -8.31 4.24
C TYR A 183 -13.22 -7.18 5.15
N ARG A 184 -14.15 -6.38 5.69
CA ARG A 184 -13.86 -5.34 6.66
C ARG A 184 -13.18 -5.89 7.91
N GLU A 185 -13.62 -7.04 8.44
CA GLU A 185 -12.97 -7.68 9.59
C GLU A 185 -11.50 -8.03 9.33
N VAL A 186 -11.18 -8.56 8.14
CA VAL A 186 -9.80 -8.85 7.75
C VAL A 186 -8.96 -7.58 7.70
N LEU A 187 -9.49 -6.50 7.12
CA LEU A 187 -8.81 -5.21 7.07
C LEU A 187 -8.60 -4.61 8.48
N TYR A 188 -9.59 -4.76 9.38
CA TYR A 188 -9.49 -4.33 10.77
C TYR A 188 -8.42 -5.10 11.55
N LYS A 189 -8.25 -6.41 11.32
CA LYS A 189 -7.15 -7.18 11.93
C LYS A 189 -5.77 -6.64 11.54
N ILE A 190 -5.63 -6.17 10.30
CA ILE A 190 -4.38 -5.64 9.73
C ILE A 190 -4.07 -4.23 10.26
N ALA A 191 -4.97 -3.28 10.01
CA ALA A 191 -4.69 -1.85 10.21
C ALA A 191 -5.44 -1.23 11.39
N GLY A 192 -6.29 -1.99 12.10
CA GLY A 192 -7.15 -1.44 13.13
C GLY A 192 -8.03 -0.33 12.54
N LYS A 193 -8.02 0.86 13.16
CA LYS A 193 -8.80 2.02 12.70
C LYS A 193 -8.17 2.74 11.49
N ASN A 194 -6.96 2.38 11.07
CA ASN A 194 -6.24 3.04 9.97
C ASN A 194 -6.69 2.51 8.59
N ILE A 195 -7.99 2.54 8.33
CA ILE A 195 -8.59 2.07 7.07
C ILE A 195 -9.21 3.26 6.34
N VAL A 196 -8.81 3.47 5.10
CA VAL A 196 -9.38 4.45 4.17
C VAL A 196 -10.21 3.70 3.14
N LEU A 197 -11.52 3.95 3.10
CA LEU A 197 -12.42 3.33 2.13
C LEU A 197 -12.47 4.16 0.84
N CYS A 198 -12.20 3.51 -0.30
CA CYS A 198 -12.30 4.09 -1.64
C CYS A 198 -13.34 3.28 -2.44
N GLY A 199 -14.61 3.71 -2.40
CA GLY A 199 -15.75 2.96 -2.97
C GLY A 199 -16.76 3.82 -3.70
#